data_AF-A0A502XV17-F1
#
_entry.id   AF-A0A502XV17-F1
#
_cell.length_a   1.000
_cell.length_b   1.000
_cell.length_c   1.000
_cell.angle_alpha   90.00
_cell.angle_beta   90.00
_cell.angle_gamma   90.00
#
_symmetry.space_group_name_H-M   'P 1'
#
loop_
_entity.id
_entity.type
_entity.pdbx_description
1 polymer ?
#
loop_
_entity_poly.entity_id
_entity_poly.type
_entity_poly.pdbx_seq_one_letter_code
_entity_poly.pdbx_strand_id
1 'polypeptide(L)'
;MDTHAVRILLPALLLAGLALPTAALADGKAALATLPDNLQSLYVGAEQNVQPSAFDGFAMPAKPWKWCHSESYQGNPWRVAQTSHIKSLV
;
A
#
# COMPACT_ATOMS: atom_id res chain seq x y z
N MET A 1 24.96 30.10 -35.88
CA MET A 1 24.35 29.08 -35.00
C MET A 1 24.82 29.39 -33.59
N ASP A 2 24.06 30.25 -32.92
CA ASP A 2 24.47 30.93 -31.70
C ASP A 2 24.48 29.99 -30.50
N THR A 3 25.68 29.70 -30.01
CA THR A 3 25.99 28.76 -28.93
C THR A 3 25.46 29.22 -27.57
N HIS A 4 24.96 30.46 -27.47
CA HIS A 4 24.39 31.06 -26.27
C HIS A 4 22.93 30.66 -26.02
N ALA A 5 22.16 30.37 -27.07
CA ALA A 5 20.76 29.96 -26.93
C ALA A 5 20.64 28.57 -26.28
N VAL A 6 21.57 27.66 -26.58
CA VAL A 6 21.59 26.28 -26.07
C VAL A 6 21.94 26.21 -24.58
N ARG A 7 22.74 27.16 -24.07
CA ARG A 7 23.23 27.16 -22.68
C ARG A 7 22.21 27.67 -21.66
N ILE A 8 21.21 28.43 -22.09
CA ILE A 8 20.19 29.03 -21.19
C ILE A 8 18.95 28.12 -21.06
N LEU A 9 18.76 27.16 -21.97
CA LEU A 9 17.59 26.28 -21.98
C LEU A 9 17.68 25.05 -21.05
N LEU A 10 18.87 24.69 -20.56
CA LEU A 10 19.04 23.50 -19.71
C LEU A 10 18.61 23.65 -18.23
N PRO A 11 18.80 24.78 -17.52
CA PRO A 11 18.44 24.86 -16.09
C PRO A 11 16.93 25.06 -15.84
N ALA A 12 16.16 25.51 -16.82
CA ALA A 12 14.72 25.78 -16.65
C ALA A 12 13.84 24.52 -16.67
N LEU A 13 14.34 23.39 -17.20
CA LEU A 13 13.56 22.17 -17.36
C LEU A 13 13.56 21.27 -16.10
N LEU A 14 14.44 21.54 -15.12
CA LEU A 14 14.61 20.70 -13.93
C LEU A 14 13.61 20.99 -12.79
N LEU A 15 12.91 22.14 -12.81
CA LEU A 15 11.93 22.47 -11.76
C LEU A 15 10.48 22.07 -12.08
N ALA A 16 10.16 21.65 -13.31
CA ALA A 16 8.80 21.30 -13.70
C ALA A 16 8.40 19.84 -13.41
N GLY A 17 9.32 19.00 -12.93
CA GLY A 17 9.13 17.55 -12.84
C GLY A 17 8.60 17.00 -11.50
N LEU A 18 8.38 17.84 -10.48
CA LEU A 18 8.00 17.39 -9.13
C LEU A 18 6.53 17.65 -8.77
N ALA A 19 5.65 17.73 -9.77
CA ALA A 19 4.21 17.61 -9.53
C ALA A 19 3.88 16.13 -9.26
N LEU A 20 4.24 15.63 -8.08
CA LEU A 20 3.68 14.38 -7.58
C LEU A 20 2.17 14.57 -7.45
N PRO A 21 1.34 13.72 -8.05
CA PRO A 21 -0.09 13.77 -7.78
C PRO A 21 -0.28 13.50 -6.29
N THR A 22 -0.72 14.51 -5.55
CA THR A 22 -1.24 14.33 -4.19
C THR A 22 -2.55 13.57 -4.33
N ALA A 23 -2.47 12.25 -4.20
CA ALA A 23 -3.67 11.43 -4.08
C ALA A 23 -4.43 11.90 -2.83
N ALA A 24 -5.67 12.32 -3.01
CA ALA A 24 -6.51 12.71 -1.90
C ALA A 24 -6.72 11.50 -0.99
N LEU A 25 -6.41 11.66 0.29
CA LEU A 25 -6.65 10.62 1.28
C LEU A 25 -8.15 10.56 1.54
N ALA A 26 -8.73 9.36 1.48
CA ALA A 26 -10.11 9.22 1.90
C ALA A 26 -10.17 9.24 3.43
N ASP A 27 -11.14 9.97 3.98
CA ASP A 27 -11.33 10.10 5.42
C ASP A 27 -11.74 8.75 6.01
N GLY A 28 -10.87 8.20 6.86
CA GLY A 28 -11.14 6.94 7.55
C GLY A 28 -12.33 7.02 8.49
N LYS A 29 -12.60 8.19 9.09
CA LYS A 29 -13.77 8.37 9.96
C LYS A 29 -15.07 8.26 9.18
N ALA A 30 -15.12 8.86 7.98
CA ALA A 30 -16.26 8.75 7.10
C ALA A 30 -16.52 7.29 6.67
N ALA A 31 -15.45 6.51 6.43
CA ALA A 31 -15.58 5.08 6.11
C ALA A 31 -16.15 4.28 7.30
N LEU A 32 -15.69 4.56 8.53
CA LEU A 32 -16.13 3.88 9.74
C LEU A 32 -17.56 4.24 10.16
N ALA A 33 -18.07 5.42 9.78
CA ALA A 33 -19.44 5.86 10.08
C ALA A 33 -20.54 4.96 9.48
N THR A 34 -20.18 4.11 8.51
CA THR A 34 -21.10 3.12 7.90
C THR A 34 -21.28 1.85 8.73
N LEU A 35 -20.44 1.63 9.74
CA LEU A 35 -20.49 0.42 10.57
C LEU A 35 -21.61 0.53 11.63
N PRO A 36 -22.15 -0.60 12.12
CA PRO A 36 -22.99 -0.62 13.32
C PRO A 36 -22.29 -0.01 14.55
N ASP A 37 -23.04 0.65 15.44
CA ASP A 37 -22.52 1.37 16.61
C ASP A 37 -21.59 0.53 17.50
N ASN A 38 -21.95 -0.73 17.73
CA ASN A 38 -21.14 -1.66 18.51
C ASN A 38 -19.77 -1.90 17.87
N LEU A 39 -19.65 -1.83 16.55
CA LEU A 39 -18.39 -1.97 15.83
C LEU A 39 -17.63 -0.65 15.74
N GLN A 40 -18.33 0.48 15.58
CA GLN A 40 -17.68 1.81 15.57
C GLN A 40 -16.90 2.06 16.86
N SER A 41 -17.46 1.64 18.01
CA SER A 41 -16.82 1.78 19.32
C SER A 41 -15.42 1.16 19.42
N LEU A 42 -15.11 0.16 18.58
CA LEU A 42 -13.81 -0.51 18.57
C LEU A 42 -12.70 0.33 17.92
N TYR A 43 -13.06 1.36 17.16
CA TYR A 43 -12.13 2.16 16.36
C TYR A 43 -11.92 3.58 16.89
N VAL A 44 -12.51 3.94 18.03
CA VAL A 44 -12.34 5.26 18.65
C VAL A 44 -10.87 5.50 18.98
N GLY A 45 -10.27 6.55 18.38
CA GLY A 45 -8.86 6.89 18.55
C GLY A 45 -7.88 6.07 17.69
N ALA A 46 -8.40 5.12 16.91
CA ALA A 46 -7.64 4.30 15.97
C ALA A 46 -7.99 4.62 14.51
N GLU A 47 -8.70 5.71 14.26
CA GLU A 47 -9.12 6.08 12.91
C GLU A 47 -7.91 6.54 12.10
N GLN A 48 -7.66 5.87 10.98
CA GLN A 48 -6.57 6.20 10.08
C GLN A 48 -7.12 6.59 8.71
N ASN A 49 -6.50 7.59 8.09
CA ASN A 49 -6.85 7.97 6.73
C ASN A 49 -6.57 6.83 5.76
N VAL A 50 -7.52 6.57 4.86
CA VAL A 50 -7.38 5.56 3.83
C VAL A 50 -6.44 6.11 2.75
N GLN A 51 -5.36 5.37 2.53
CA GLN A 51 -4.35 5.66 1.51
C GLN A 51 -4.65 4.84 0.25
N PRO A 52 -4.36 5.37 -0.95
CA PRO A 52 -4.29 4.55 -2.16
C PRO A 52 -3.30 3.40 -1.95
N SER A 53 -3.59 2.24 -2.53
CA SER A 53 -2.68 1.10 -2.40
C SER A 53 -1.47 1.33 -3.31
N ALA A 54 -0.27 1.14 -2.75
CA ALA A 54 0.97 1.14 -3.55
C ALA A 54 0.96 0.05 -4.65
N PHE A 55 0.03 -0.89 -4.58
CA PHE A 55 -0.09 -2.02 -5.50
C PHE A 55 -1.33 -1.96 -6.39
N ASP A 56 -2.08 -0.83 -6.43
CA ASP A 56 -3.28 -0.71 -7.29
C ASP A 56 -2.96 -0.97 -8.78
N GLY A 57 -1.74 -0.65 -9.22
CA GLY A 57 -1.23 -0.91 -10.56
C GLY A 57 -0.28 -2.11 -10.67
N PHE A 58 -0.21 -2.97 -9.66
CA PHE A 58 0.75 -4.07 -9.65
C PHE A 58 0.41 -5.09 -10.75
N ALA A 59 1.29 -5.19 -11.74
CA ALA A 59 1.26 -6.24 -12.73
C ALA A 59 2.23 -7.35 -12.35
N MET A 60 1.71 -8.58 -12.35
CA MET A 60 2.53 -9.77 -12.19
C MET A 60 3.56 -9.86 -13.36
N PRO A 61 4.89 -9.94 -13.13
CA PRO A 61 5.87 -10.27 -14.17
C PRO A 61 5.58 -11.55 -14.98
N ALA A 62 6.30 -11.77 -16.08
CA ALA A 62 6.13 -13.01 -16.85
C ALA A 62 6.67 -14.23 -16.09
N LYS A 63 6.05 -15.39 -16.30
CA LYS A 63 6.51 -16.70 -15.79
C LYS A 63 7.94 -17.01 -16.28
N PRO A 64 8.74 -17.81 -15.53
CA PRO A 64 8.37 -18.62 -14.37
C PRO A 64 8.55 -17.91 -13.02
N TRP A 65 7.56 -18.10 -12.14
CA TRP A 65 7.58 -17.58 -10.77
C TRP A 65 8.29 -18.54 -9.84
N LYS A 66 9.06 -17.99 -8.90
CA LYS A 66 9.46 -18.72 -7.69
C LYS A 66 8.58 -18.23 -6.55
N TRP A 67 7.73 -19.12 -6.05
CA TRP A 67 7.00 -18.86 -4.81
C TRP A 67 7.96 -19.05 -3.64
N CYS A 68 8.44 -17.95 -3.07
CA CYS A 68 9.20 -18.00 -1.82
C CYS A 68 8.21 -18.11 -0.67
N HIS A 69 7.77 -19.33 -0.34
CA HIS A 69 7.07 -19.55 0.92
C HIS A 69 8.11 -19.50 2.03
N SER A 70 8.14 -18.40 2.78
CA SER A 70 8.81 -18.46 4.07
C SER A 70 7.77 -18.92 5.09
N GLU A 71 8.10 -19.98 5.84
CA GLU A 71 7.33 -20.37 7.06
C GLU A 71 7.25 -19.22 8.07
N SER A 72 8.05 -18.17 7.89
CA SER A 72 7.93 -16.90 8.59
C SER A 72 6.59 -16.19 8.35
N TYR A 73 5.79 -16.56 7.34
CA TYR A 73 4.45 -15.98 7.15
C TYR A 73 3.47 -16.43 8.24
N GLN A 74 3.65 -17.63 8.79
CA GLN A 74 2.92 -18.00 10.01
C GLN A 74 3.43 -17.19 11.21
N GLY A 75 4.70 -16.75 11.18
CA GLY A 75 5.31 -15.62 11.91
C GLY A 75 5.24 -15.64 13.43
N ASN A 76 4.42 -16.52 13.99
CA ASN A 76 4.01 -16.56 15.36
C ASN A 76 3.66 -18.02 15.66
N PRO A 77 4.35 -18.67 16.63
CA PRO A 77 4.18 -20.10 16.92
C PRO A 77 2.72 -20.55 17.14
N TRP A 78 1.86 -19.64 17.61
CA TRP A 78 0.43 -19.93 17.80
C TRP A 78 -0.34 -20.20 16.50
N ARG A 79 0.07 -19.59 15.37
CA ARG A 79 -0.60 -19.84 14.07
C ARG A 79 -0.32 -21.25 13.56
N VAL A 80 0.92 -21.71 13.72
CA VAL A 80 1.34 -23.09 13.40
C VAL A 80 0.59 -24.10 14.27
N ALA A 81 0.47 -23.81 15.57
CA ALA A 81 -0.27 -24.65 16.51
C ALA A 81 -1.76 -24.75 16.13
N GLN A 82 -2.40 -23.63 15.79
CA GLN A 82 -3.81 -23.61 15.37
C GLN A 82 -4.04 -24.40 14.07
N THR A 83 -3.20 -24.21 13.05
CA THR A 83 -3.31 -24.96 11.79
C THR A 83 -3.10 -26.45 11.99
N SER A 84 -2.18 -26.84 12.87
CA SER A 84 -1.93 -28.25 13.21
C SER A 84 -3.12 -28.87 13.92
N HIS A 85 -3.73 -28.12 14.85
CA HIS A 85 -4.92 -28.58 15.55
C HIS A 85 -6.10 -28.76 14.60
N ILE A 86 -6.38 -27.80 13.71
CA ILE A 86 -7.47 -27.92 12.73
C ILE A 86 -7.27 -29.13 11.81
N LYS A 87 -6.03 -29.38 11.35
CA LYS A 87 -5.72 -30.57 10.53
C LYS A 87 -5.99 -31.89 11.27
N SER A 88 -5.83 -31.94 12.58
CA SER A 88 -6.09 -33.15 13.39
C SER A 88 -7.58 -33.47 13.54
N LEU A 89 -8.46 -32.52 13.21
CA LEU A 89 -9.91 -32.63 13.38
C LEU A 89 -10.63 -33.08 12.09
N VAL A 90 -9.89 -33.33 11.00
CA VAL A 90 -10.42 -33.73 9.67
C VAL A 90 -9.80 -35.05 9.25
#